data_AF-A0A176FI34-F1
#
_entry.id   AF-A0A176FI34-F1
#
_cell.length_a   1.000
_cell.length_b   1.000
_cell.length_c   1.000
_cell.angle_alpha   90.00
_cell.angle_beta   90.00
_cell.angle_gamma   90.00
#
_symmetry.space_group_name_H-M   'P 1'
#
loop_
_entity.id
_entity.type
_entity.pdbx_description
1 polymer ?
#
loop_
_entity_poly.entity_id
_entity_poly.type
_entity_poly.pdbx_seq_one_letter_code
_entity_poly.pdbx_strand_id
1 'polypeptide(L)'
;MTEETGLAADARRSGSRVVVGGVIAIVTILSLTAVFLFLTLPDGNAFNARVERIFVENDALTAQAEIKLLEILALSGTAFSETLTSYRIVIFVLLVFATALLIAALVFLVMLVALNRRMAQIERSGIQVSSLLISRDENTVYLNNMGFKLTEAAMETLAVLAEARMDDDVLSGAEIES
;
A
#
# COMPACT_ATOMS: atom_id res chain seq x y z
N MET A 1 -24.15 -24.26 9.10
CA MET A 1 -24.13 -23.07 8.21
C MET A 1 -23.83 -21.75 8.96
N THR A 2 -24.11 -21.65 10.26
CA THR A 2 -23.81 -20.48 11.12
C THR A 2 -22.36 -20.39 11.63
N GLU A 3 -21.62 -21.51 11.73
CA GLU A 3 -20.22 -21.50 12.19
C GLU A 3 -19.23 -20.97 11.13
N GLU A 4 -19.41 -21.30 9.85
CA GLU A 4 -18.52 -20.83 8.77
C GLU A 4 -18.60 -19.31 8.57
N THR A 5 -19.76 -18.70 8.81
CA THR A 5 -19.93 -17.24 8.71
C THR A 5 -19.15 -16.47 9.77
N GLY A 6 -18.93 -17.07 10.96
CA GLY A 6 -18.12 -16.48 12.02
C GLY A 6 -16.63 -16.47 11.68
N LEU A 7 -16.12 -17.60 11.19
CA LEU A 7 -14.72 -17.78 10.79
C LEU A 7 -14.29 -16.81 9.67
N ALA A 8 -15.14 -16.61 8.66
CA ALA A 8 -14.85 -15.69 7.55
C ALA A 8 -14.88 -14.20 7.97
N ALA A 9 -15.73 -13.83 8.93
CA ALA A 9 -15.81 -12.47 9.47
C ALA A 9 -14.60 -12.15 10.37
N ASP A 10 -14.16 -13.10 11.20
CA ASP A 10 -12.98 -12.93 12.06
C ASP A 10 -11.67 -12.91 11.26
N ALA A 11 -11.54 -13.74 10.22
CA ALA A 11 -10.41 -13.66 9.29
C ALA A 11 -10.33 -12.30 8.56
N ARG A 12 -11.48 -11.68 8.24
CA ARG A 12 -11.56 -10.33 7.64
C ARG A 12 -11.13 -9.23 8.60
N ARG A 13 -11.56 -9.29 9.87
CA ARG A 13 -11.15 -8.33 10.91
C ARG A 13 -9.67 -8.46 11.26
N SER A 14 -9.17 -9.69 11.30
CA SER A 14 -7.75 -10.00 11.52
C SER A 14 -6.86 -9.37 10.44
N GLY A 15 -7.16 -9.60 9.15
CA GLY A 15 -6.33 -9.08 8.06
C GLY A 15 -6.24 -7.54 8.02
N SER A 16 -7.34 -6.83 8.25
CA SER A 16 -7.33 -5.35 8.31
C SER A 16 -6.56 -4.82 9.51
N ARG A 17 -6.66 -5.46 10.69
CA ARG A 17 -5.94 -5.06 11.90
C ARG A 17 -4.44 -5.32 11.77
N VAL A 18 -4.03 -6.43 11.15
CA VAL A 18 -2.61 -6.74 10.89
C VAL A 18 -1.99 -5.68 9.98
N VAL A 19 -2.71 -5.26 8.93
CA VAL A 19 -2.27 -4.18 8.05
C VAL A 19 -2.10 -2.87 8.82
N VAL A 20 -3.10 -2.44 9.58
CA VAL A 20 -3.03 -1.18 10.36
C VAL A 20 -1.91 -1.25 11.40
N GLY A 21 -1.76 -2.38 12.10
CA GLY A 21 -0.66 -2.61 13.03
C GLY A 21 0.70 -2.53 12.34
N GLY A 22 0.83 -3.10 11.14
CA GLY A 22 2.03 -3.00 10.31
C GLY A 22 2.37 -1.57 9.91
N VAL A 23 1.37 -0.78 9.48
CA VAL A 23 1.55 0.65 9.16
C VAL A 23 2.08 1.40 10.39
N ILE A 24 1.43 1.24 11.53
CA ILE A 24 1.80 1.92 12.77
C ILE A 24 3.22 1.54 13.20
N ALA A 25 3.56 0.25 13.15
CA ALA A 25 4.89 -0.24 13.51
C ALA A 25 5.96 0.37 12.60
N ILE A 26 5.75 0.38 11.28
CA ILE A 26 6.71 0.93 10.32
C ILE A 26 6.89 2.43 10.55
N VAL A 27 5.80 3.18 10.69
CA VAL A 27 5.86 4.64 10.96
C VAL A 27 6.63 4.90 12.25
N THR A 28 6.37 4.13 13.31
CA THR A 28 7.04 4.27 14.59
C THR A 28 8.54 4.00 14.47
N ILE A 29 8.95 2.92 13.79
CA ILE A 29 10.36 2.58 13.57
C ILE A 29 11.07 3.68 12.77
N LEU A 30 10.43 4.19 11.71
CA LEU A 30 11.00 5.25 10.88
C LEU A 30 11.14 6.56 11.66
N SER A 31 10.13 6.95 12.45
CA SER A 31 10.22 8.12 13.33
C SER A 31 11.31 7.99 14.38
N LEU A 32 11.42 6.83 15.04
CA LEU A 32 12.48 6.57 16.02
C LEU A 32 13.87 6.62 15.36
N THR A 33 14.00 6.02 14.17
CA THR A 33 15.26 6.03 13.42
C THR A 33 15.66 7.45 13.01
N ALA A 34 14.70 8.26 12.54
CA ALA A 34 14.93 9.65 12.18
C ALA A 34 15.39 10.48 13.39
N VAL A 35 14.73 10.32 14.55
CA VAL A 35 15.11 10.99 15.79
C VAL A 35 16.51 10.55 16.24
N PHE A 36 16.78 9.25 16.27
CA PHE A 36 18.08 8.69 16.67
C PHE A 36 19.22 9.20 15.77
N LEU A 37 18.99 9.26 14.46
CA LEU A 37 19.94 9.79 13.49
C LEU A 37 20.25 11.27 13.76
N PHE A 38 19.24 12.09 14.07
CA PHE A 38 19.42 13.49 14.41
C PHE A 38 20.21 13.72 15.71
N LEU A 39 19.98 12.87 16.72
CA LEU A 39 20.70 12.93 17.99
C LEU A 39 22.16 12.49 17.87
N THR A 40 22.46 11.58 16.95
CA THR A 40 23.80 10.99 16.78
C THR A 40 24.69 11.81 15.86
N LEU A 41 24.10 12.65 15.01
CA LEU A 41 24.87 13.45 14.08
C LEU A 41 25.77 14.46 14.84
N PRO A 42 27.08 14.57 14.51
CA PRO A 42 28.03 15.47 15.19
C PRO A 42 27.80 16.93 14.83
N ASP A 43 27.76 17.83 15.81
CA ASP A 43 27.68 19.28 15.60
C ASP A 43 28.82 19.74 14.68
N GLY A 44 28.52 20.59 13.70
CA GLY A 44 29.51 21.05 12.74
C GLY A 44 30.66 21.86 13.39
N ASN A 45 30.41 22.47 14.55
CA ASN A 45 31.40 23.21 15.33
C ASN A 45 32.29 22.31 16.22
N ALA A 46 32.03 21.00 16.30
CA ALA A 46 32.81 20.09 17.14
C ALA A 46 34.30 20.01 16.73
N PHE A 47 34.60 20.23 15.45
CA PHE A 47 35.98 20.34 14.96
C PHE A 47 36.66 21.61 15.50
N ASN A 48 36.06 22.78 15.27
CA ASN A 48 36.61 24.06 15.72
C ASN A 48 36.81 24.10 17.23
N ALA A 49 35.84 23.61 18.01
CA ALA A 49 35.95 23.54 19.46
C ALA A 49 37.12 22.68 19.95
N ARG A 50 37.43 21.58 19.24
CA ARG A 50 38.60 20.74 19.56
C ARG A 50 39.90 21.43 19.19
N VAL A 51 39.95 22.12 18.05
CA VAL A 51 41.14 22.88 17.62
C VAL A 51 41.41 24.03 18.60
N GLU A 52 40.39 24.82 18.94
CA GLU A 52 40.49 25.90 19.93
C GLU A 52 41.03 25.40 21.27
N ARG A 53 40.49 24.29 21.78
CA ARG A 53 40.95 23.67 23.02
C ARG A 53 42.44 23.30 22.96
N ILE A 54 42.91 22.71 21.87
CA ILE A 54 44.33 22.33 21.70
C ILE A 54 45.24 23.58 21.71
N PHE A 55 44.79 24.67 21.10
CA PHE A 55 45.56 25.92 21.05
C PHE A 55 45.58 26.67 22.38
N VAL A 56 44.47 26.66 23.14
CA VAL A 56 44.40 27.28 24.47
C VAL A 56 45.18 26.50 25.52
N GLU A 57 45.18 25.16 25.43
CA GLU A 57 45.88 24.30 26.40
C GLU A 57 47.41 24.24 26.17
N ASN A 58 47.93 24.77 25.05
CA ASN A 58 49.32 24.59 24.64
C ASN A 58 50.04 25.92 24.43
N ASP A 59 50.76 26.38 25.47
CA ASP A 59 51.49 27.65 25.49
C ASP A 59 52.54 27.80 24.37
N ALA A 60 52.99 26.68 23.78
CA ALA A 60 53.94 26.65 22.67
C ALA A 60 53.33 27.11 21.32
N LEU A 61 52.00 27.23 21.21
CA LEU A 61 51.28 27.57 19.98
C LEU A 61 50.90 29.06 19.87
N THR A 62 51.69 29.95 20.50
CA THR A 62 51.40 31.39 20.58
C THR A 62 52.16 32.25 19.56
N ALA A 63 53.07 31.66 18.80
CA ALA A 63 53.82 32.38 17.78
C ALA A 63 52.99 32.70 16.53
N GLN A 64 53.45 33.70 15.76
CA GLN A 64 52.66 34.31 14.67
C GLN A 64 52.31 33.32 13.54
N ALA A 65 53.17 32.32 13.30
CA ALA A 65 52.96 31.32 12.25
C ALA A 65 51.84 30.35 12.66
N GLU A 66 51.81 29.97 13.93
CA GLU A 66 50.84 29.08 14.56
C GLU A 66 49.46 29.76 14.64
N ILE A 67 49.42 31.05 14.97
CA ILE A 67 48.18 31.84 14.94
C ILE A 67 47.60 31.91 13.51
N LYS A 68 48.45 32.09 12.48
CA LYS A 68 48.01 32.03 11.08
C LYS A 68 47.48 30.64 10.69
N LEU A 69 48.10 29.58 11.21
CA LEU A 69 47.65 28.21 10.99
C LEU A 69 46.28 27.97 11.65
N LEU A 70 46.06 28.49 12.87
CA LEU A 70 44.76 28.47 13.53
C LEU A 70 43.69 29.19 12.70
N GLU A 71 44.00 30.36 12.14
CA GLU A 71 43.08 31.11 11.28
C GLU A 71 42.68 30.31 10.04
N ILE A 72 43.64 29.67 9.37
CA ILE A 72 43.38 28.80 8.21
C ILE A 72 42.57 27.56 8.61
N LEU A 73 42.87 26.94 9.75
CA LEU A 73 42.12 25.79 10.27
C LEU A 73 40.70 26.18 10.65
N ALA A 74 40.49 27.35 11.24
CA ALA A 74 39.18 27.86 11.59
C ALA A 74 38.34 28.11 10.33
N LEU A 75 38.90 28.79 9.32
CA LEU A 75 38.25 29.03 8.02
C LEU A 75 37.94 27.73 7.26
N SER A 76 38.87 26.78 7.26
CA SER A 76 38.67 25.48 6.62
C SER A 76 37.67 24.62 7.40
N GLY A 77 37.69 24.72 8.73
CA GLY A 77 36.80 24.03 9.64
C GLY A 77 35.36 24.53 9.56
N THR A 78 35.14 25.84 9.44
CA THR A 78 33.80 26.41 9.20
C THR A 78 33.25 25.98 7.84
N ALA A 79 34.06 26.05 6.78
CA ALA A 79 33.65 25.57 5.45
C ALA A 79 33.28 24.07 5.47
N PHE A 80 34.08 23.23 6.16
CA PHE A 80 33.77 21.81 6.32
C PHE A 80 32.48 21.57 7.14
N SER A 81 32.29 22.31 8.24
CA SER A 81 31.08 22.31 9.05
C SER A 81 29.82 22.64 8.23
N GLU A 82 29.90 23.64 7.36
CA GLU A 82 28.82 23.98 6.42
C GLU A 82 28.50 22.83 5.48
N THR A 83 29.52 22.13 4.94
CA THR A 83 29.28 20.96 4.08
C THR A 83 28.63 19.80 4.84
N LEU A 84 29.06 19.52 6.07
CA LEU A 84 28.43 18.48 6.92
C LEU A 84 26.98 18.82 7.22
N THR A 85 26.69 20.09 7.50
CA THR A 85 25.33 20.58 7.71
C THR A 85 24.47 20.39 6.46
N SER A 86 25.03 20.69 5.28
CA SER A 86 24.36 20.47 4.00
C SER A 86 24.05 18.98 3.76
N TYR A 87 25.01 18.08 4.03
CA TYR A 87 24.78 16.63 3.93
C TYR A 87 23.71 16.12 4.89
N ARG A 88 23.65 16.64 6.12
CA ARG A 88 22.56 16.31 7.07
C ARG A 88 21.18 16.62 6.50
N ILE A 89 21.02 17.79 5.89
CA ILE A 89 19.75 18.23 5.29
C ILE A 89 19.37 17.30 4.15
N VAL A 90 20.31 16.96 3.27
CA VAL A 90 20.07 16.03 2.15
C VAL A 90 19.64 14.65 2.66
N ILE A 91 20.36 14.09 3.62
CA ILE A 91 20.02 12.78 4.23
C ILE A 91 18.62 12.83 4.84
N PHE A 92 18.28 13.91 5.54
CA PHE A 92 16.95 14.09 6.13
C PHE A 92 15.85 14.11 5.06
N VAL A 93 16.02 14.90 4.00
CA VAL A 93 15.05 14.97 2.90
C VAL A 93 14.88 13.60 2.25
N LEU A 94 15.98 12.89 1.98
CA LEU A 94 15.93 11.54 1.40
C LEU A 94 15.20 10.54 2.32
N LEU A 95 15.41 10.60 3.64
CA LEU A 95 14.75 9.74 4.61
C LEU A 95 13.24 10.02 4.65
N VAL A 96 12.83 11.29 4.62
CA VAL A 96 11.41 11.68 4.55
C VAL A 96 10.77 11.19 3.26
N PHE A 97 11.44 11.35 2.10
CA PHE A 97 10.96 10.83 0.82
C PHE A 97 10.83 9.31 0.83
N ALA A 98 11.83 8.59 1.32
CA ALA A 98 11.79 7.13 1.43
C ALA A 98 10.64 6.67 2.32
N THR A 99 10.41 7.37 3.44
CA THR A 99 9.30 7.09 4.36
C THR A 99 7.94 7.32 3.69
N ALA A 100 7.78 8.44 2.98
CA ALA A 100 6.55 8.75 2.26
C ALA A 100 6.27 7.73 1.14
N LEU A 101 7.29 7.35 0.37
CA LEU A 101 7.18 6.33 -0.68
C LEU A 101 6.77 4.97 -0.12
N LEU A 102 7.36 4.56 1.01
CA LEU A 102 7.01 3.30 1.67
C LEU A 102 5.55 3.31 2.15
N ILE A 103 5.11 4.40 2.79
CA ILE A 103 3.71 4.56 3.22
C ILE A 103 2.77 4.52 2.01
N ALA A 104 3.09 5.24 0.93
CA ALA A 104 2.29 5.24 -0.28
C ALA A 104 2.17 3.84 -0.90
N ALA A 105 3.27 3.11 -1.01
CA ALA A 105 3.29 1.74 -1.50
C ALA A 105 2.42 0.80 -0.65
N LEU A 106 2.47 0.95 0.68
CA LEU A 106 1.67 0.16 1.61
C LEU A 106 0.17 0.46 1.46
N VAL A 107 -0.22 1.73 1.36
CA VAL A 107 -1.61 2.14 1.10
C VAL A 107 -2.10 1.56 -0.23
N PHE A 108 -1.29 1.64 -1.29
CA PHE A 108 -1.61 1.05 -2.59
C PHE A 108 -1.81 -0.47 -2.50
N LEU A 109 -0.92 -1.18 -1.83
CA LEU A 109 -1.03 -2.63 -1.63
C LEU A 109 -2.37 -2.98 -0.94
N VAL A 110 -2.73 -2.25 0.11
CA VAL A 110 -3.97 -2.46 0.86
C VAL A 110 -5.19 -2.19 -0.02
N MET A 111 -5.18 -1.11 -0.78
CA MET A 111 -6.23 -0.78 -1.74
C MET A 111 -6.38 -1.89 -2.79
N LEU A 112 -5.28 -2.37 -3.38
CA LEU A 112 -5.29 -3.44 -4.37
C LEU A 112 -5.85 -4.74 -3.79
N VAL A 113 -5.45 -5.13 -2.58
CA VAL A 113 -6.01 -6.30 -1.90
C VAL A 113 -7.51 -6.14 -1.67
N ALA A 114 -7.98 -4.95 -1.30
CA ALA A 114 -9.40 -4.68 -1.11
C ALA A 114 -10.20 -4.78 -2.43
N LEU A 115 -9.66 -4.22 -3.52
CA LEU A 115 -10.28 -4.29 -4.85
C LEU A 115 -10.31 -5.74 -5.39
N ASN A 116 -9.20 -6.47 -5.26
CA ASN A 116 -9.11 -7.87 -5.70
C ASN A 116 -10.13 -8.75 -4.94
N ARG A 117 -10.30 -8.50 -3.64
CA ARG A 117 -11.33 -9.18 -2.84
C ARG A 117 -12.76 -8.85 -3.28
N ARG A 118 -13.05 -7.62 -3.72
CA ARG A 118 -14.36 -7.26 -4.27
C ARG A 118 -14.64 -7.99 -5.58
N MET A 119 -13.66 -8.12 -6.47
CA MET A 119 -13.80 -8.92 -7.69
C MET A 119 -14.10 -10.39 -7.39
N ALA A 120 -13.37 -11.00 -6.46
CA ALA A 120 -13.60 -12.39 -6.05
C ALA A 120 -15.00 -12.62 -5.44
N GLN A 121 -15.58 -11.60 -4.77
CA GLN A 121 -16.96 -11.65 -4.28
C GLN A 121 -17.97 -11.57 -5.42
N ILE A 122 -17.71 -10.75 -6.44
CA ILE A 122 -18.57 -10.63 -7.63
C ILE A 122 -18.55 -11.93 -8.44
N GLU A 123 -17.39 -12.57 -8.57
CA GLU A 123 -17.25 -13.86 -9.28
C GLU A 123 -17.95 -15.02 -8.55
N ARG A 124 -17.82 -15.08 -7.21
CA ARG A 124 -18.51 -16.11 -6.38
C ARG A 124 -20.01 -15.86 -6.24
N SER A 125 -20.43 -14.60 -6.26
CA SER A 125 -21.84 -14.22 -6.41
C SER A 125 -22.20 -14.31 -7.89
N GLY A 126 -21.98 -15.50 -8.47
CA GLY A 126 -22.29 -15.77 -9.87
C GLY A 126 -23.66 -15.21 -10.20
N ILE A 127 -23.72 -14.43 -11.29
CA ILE A 127 -24.90 -13.78 -11.89
C ILE A 127 -26.14 -13.92 -11.00
N GLN A 128 -26.37 -12.96 -10.09
CA GLN A 128 -27.67 -12.85 -9.42
C GLN A 128 -28.70 -12.56 -10.52
N VAL A 129 -29.30 -13.60 -11.10
CA VAL A 129 -30.34 -13.46 -12.12
C VAL A 129 -31.58 -12.92 -11.42
N SER A 130 -31.73 -11.60 -11.40
CA SER A 130 -32.89 -10.92 -10.83
C SER A 130 -34.03 -10.83 -11.85
N SER A 131 -33.69 -10.83 -13.14
CA SER A 131 -34.63 -10.90 -14.25
C SER A 131 -34.13 -11.82 -15.35
N LEU A 132 -35.06 -12.64 -15.86
CA LEU A 132 -34.89 -13.48 -17.02
C LEU A 132 -36.06 -13.17 -17.97
N LEU A 133 -35.76 -12.68 -19.17
CA LEU A 133 -36.75 -12.41 -20.22
C LEU A 133 -36.37 -13.20 -21.47
N ILE A 134 -37.31 -13.98 -21.99
CA ILE A 134 -37.14 -14.78 -23.19
C ILE A 134 -37.85 -14.06 -24.33
N SER A 135 -37.11 -13.58 -25.32
CA SER A 135 -37.66 -12.98 -26.55
C SER A 135 -37.56 -13.99 -27.68
N ARG A 136 -38.68 -14.67 -27.99
CA ARG A 136 -38.74 -15.67 -29.08
C ARG A 136 -38.57 -15.01 -30.45
N ASP A 137 -39.18 -13.84 -30.65
CA ASP A 137 -39.11 -13.10 -31.93
C ASP A 137 -37.67 -12.70 -32.29
N GLU A 138 -36.82 -12.48 -31.28
CA GLU A 138 -35.43 -12.07 -31.44
C GLU A 138 -34.42 -13.21 -31.22
N ASN A 139 -34.88 -14.43 -30.92
CA ASN A 139 -34.04 -15.58 -30.51
C ASN A 139 -32.99 -15.19 -29.44
N THR A 140 -33.41 -14.35 -28.49
CA THR A 140 -32.52 -13.72 -27.50
C THR A 140 -33.08 -13.85 -26.09
N VAL A 141 -32.25 -14.29 -25.16
CA VAL A 141 -32.55 -14.31 -23.73
C VAL A 141 -31.84 -13.16 -23.04
N TYR A 142 -32.57 -12.39 -22.26
CA TYR A 142 -32.05 -11.27 -21.47
C TYR A 142 -31.92 -11.68 -20.01
N LEU A 143 -30.70 -11.63 -19.47
CA LEU A 143 -30.41 -11.81 -18.05
C LEU A 143 -29.93 -10.48 -17.46
N ASN A 144 -30.69 -9.89 -16.53
CA ASN A 144 -30.39 -8.55 -15.99
C ASN A 144 -30.09 -7.51 -17.09
N ASN A 145 -30.95 -7.43 -18.11
CA ASN A 145 -30.78 -6.55 -19.28
C ASN A 145 -29.62 -6.88 -20.25
N MET A 146 -28.86 -7.96 -20.03
CA MET A 146 -27.84 -8.44 -20.97
C MET A 146 -28.44 -9.48 -21.92
N GLY A 147 -28.41 -9.21 -23.23
CA GLY A 147 -28.96 -10.10 -24.26
C GLY A 147 -27.98 -11.15 -24.76
N PHE A 148 -28.41 -12.41 -24.78
CA PHE A 148 -27.67 -13.57 -25.28
C PHE A 148 -28.44 -14.18 -26.44
N LYS A 149 -27.85 -14.16 -27.63
CA LYS A 149 -28.41 -14.86 -28.80
C LYS A 149 -28.20 -16.35 -28.66
N LEU A 150 -29.27 -17.11 -28.88
CA LEU A 150 -29.27 -18.55 -28.73
C LEU A 150 -29.67 -19.20 -30.07
N THR A 151 -29.38 -20.50 -30.18
CA THR A 151 -29.90 -21.31 -31.29
C THR A 151 -31.38 -21.58 -31.07
N GLU A 152 -32.11 -21.84 -32.16
CA GLU A 152 -33.54 -22.17 -32.10
C GLU A 152 -33.82 -23.37 -31.19
N ALA A 153 -33.00 -24.43 -31.29
CA ALA A 153 -33.10 -25.59 -30.41
C ALA A 153 -32.91 -25.23 -28.92
N ALA A 154 -31.89 -24.41 -28.59
CA ALA A 154 -31.64 -23.99 -27.21
C ALA A 154 -32.76 -23.08 -26.67
N MET A 155 -33.37 -22.26 -27.53
CA MET A 155 -34.52 -21.44 -27.17
C MET A 155 -35.75 -22.26 -26.84
N GLU A 156 -36.03 -23.32 -27.61
CA GLU A 156 -37.14 -24.23 -27.30
C GLU A 156 -36.90 -24.99 -26.00
N THR A 157 -35.70 -25.55 -25.79
CA THR A 157 -35.38 -26.25 -24.53
C THR A 157 -35.53 -25.32 -23.31
N LEU A 158 -35.05 -24.08 -23.40
CA LEU A 158 -35.18 -23.10 -22.32
C LEU A 158 -36.63 -22.68 -22.09
N ALA A 159 -37.44 -22.60 -23.15
CA ALA A 159 -38.84 -22.24 -23.02
C ALA A 159 -39.67 -23.36 -22.38
N VAL A 160 -39.42 -24.62 -22.72
CA VAL A 160 -40.04 -25.79 -22.05
C VAL A 160 -39.65 -25.85 -20.57
N LEU A 161 -38.37 -25.61 -20.25
CA LEU A 161 -37.91 -25.55 -18.85
C LEU A 161 -38.55 -24.39 -18.09
N ALA A 162 -38.71 -23.23 -18.73
CA ALA A 162 -39.34 -22.06 -18.12
C ALA A 162 -40.84 -22.28 -17.88
N GLU A 163 -41.53 -22.93 -18.81
CA GLU A 163 -42.94 -23.32 -18.71
C GLU A 163 -43.16 -24.32 -17.57
N ALA A 164 -42.38 -25.42 -17.54
CA ALA A 164 -42.42 -26.37 -16.43
C ALA A 164 -42.22 -25.67 -15.08
N ARG A 165 -41.26 -24.74 -15.00
CA ARG A 165 -41.02 -23.99 -13.76
C ARG A 165 -42.18 -23.05 -13.40
N MET A 166 -42.86 -22.43 -14.36
CA MET A 166 -44.05 -21.61 -14.09
C MET A 166 -45.22 -22.43 -13.57
N ASP A 167 -45.31 -23.69 -13.99
CA ASP A 167 -46.29 -24.68 -13.52
C ASP A 167 -45.89 -25.39 -12.21
N ASP A 168 -44.84 -24.89 -11.54
CA ASP A 168 -44.21 -25.47 -10.33
C ASP A 168 -43.65 -26.90 -10.52
N ASP A 169 -43.52 -27.36 -11.75
CA ASP A 169 -42.85 -28.60 -12.11
C ASP A 169 -41.33 -28.39 -12.24
N VAL A 170 -40.55 -29.31 -11.66
CA VAL A 170 -39.08 -29.30 -11.77
C VAL A 170 -38.68 -30.34 -12.80
N LEU A 171 -38.47 -29.89 -14.03
CA LEU A 171 -37.96 -30.70 -15.13
C LEU A 171 -36.50 -30.36 -15.39
N SER A 172 -35.65 -31.37 -15.56
CA SER A 172 -34.25 -31.19 -15.93
C SER A 172 -34.07 -31.22 -17.45
N GLY A 173 -33.07 -30.52 -17.98
CA GLY A 173 -32.78 -30.54 -19.42
C GLY A 173 -32.50 -31.94 -19.98
N ALA A 174 -32.01 -32.86 -19.14
CA ALA A 174 -31.77 -34.25 -19.50
C ALA A 174 -33.07 -35.06 -19.69
N GLU A 175 -34.16 -34.67 -19.03
CA GLU A 175 -35.48 -35.31 -19.16
C GLU A 175 -36.24 -34.81 -20.40
N ILE A 176 -35.82 -33.70 -21.00
CA ILE A 176 -36.41 -33.13 -22.23
C ILE A 176 -35.75 -33.71 -23.49
N GLU A 177 -34.47 -34.08 -23.39
CA GLU A 177 -33.69 -34.62 -24.52
C GLU A 177 -33.82 -36.14 -24.71
N SER A 178 -34.46 -36.87 -23.77
CA SER A 178 -34.71 -38.33 -23.84
C SER A 178 -36.06 -38.67 -24.47
#